data_AF-A0A3D5ZJ35-F1
#
_entry.id   AF-A0A3D5ZJ35-F1
#
_cell.length_a   1.000
_cell.length_b   1.000
_cell.length_c   1.000
_cell.angle_alpha   90.00
_cell.angle_beta   90.00
_cell.angle_gamma   90.00
#
_symmetry.space_group_name_H-M   'P 1'
#
loop_
_entity.id
_entity.type
_entity.pdbx_description
1 polymer ?
#
loop_
_entity_poly.entity_id
_entity_poly.type
_entity_poly.pdbx_seq_one_letter_code
_entity_poly.pdbx_strand_id
1 'polypeptide(L)'
;MDMISLLLGVLAALILIFALFVMPALKFEDRGALRAYVFVFISFMFAPLILMMLAAFNQASPPSVMNWEGFTFQHFVDLAMDREYRTLRQCLGNSFILTGIVTPMAVLMGLSAALILRVTASRIGGALYPILVTPMLTPGIVLG
;
A
#
# COMPACT_ATOMS: atom_id res chain seq x y z
N MET A 1 26.94 -28.20 12.77
CA MET A 1 25.86 -27.87 11.83
C MET A 1 25.83 -26.36 11.71
N ASP A 2 26.28 -25.85 10.57
CA ASP A 2 26.52 -24.42 10.39
C ASP A 2 25.19 -23.68 10.23
N MET A 3 25.07 -22.50 10.84
CA MET A 3 23.87 -21.65 10.83
C MET A 3 23.28 -21.46 9.43
N ILE A 4 24.13 -21.45 8.40
CA ILE A 4 23.75 -21.36 6.98
C ILE A 4 22.93 -22.57 6.53
N SER A 5 23.32 -23.78 6.94
CA SER A 5 22.60 -25.02 6.59
C SER A 5 21.21 -25.11 7.23
N LEU A 6 21.06 -24.58 8.44
CA LEU A 6 19.78 -24.49 9.13
C LEU A 6 18.85 -23.49 8.42
N LEU A 7 19.37 -22.34 8.02
CA LEU A 7 18.63 -21.28 7.36
C LEU A 7 18.17 -21.72 5.95
N LEU A 8 19.05 -22.42 5.20
CA LEU A 8 18.71 -22.99 3.90
C LEU A 8 17.63 -24.07 4.03
N GLY A 9 17.70 -24.91 5.07
CA GLY A 9 16.70 -25.94 5.36
C GLY A 9 15.33 -25.36 5.71
N VAL A 10 15.29 -24.31 6.53
CA VAL A 10 14.04 -23.60 6.85
C VAL A 10 13.47 -22.90 5.63
N LEU A 11 14.30 -22.26 4.81
CA LEU A 11 13.86 -21.61 3.57
C LEU A 11 13.30 -22.63 2.57
N ALA A 12 13.99 -23.76 2.39
CA ALA A 12 13.54 -24.85 1.53
C ALA A 12 12.23 -25.47 2.05
N ALA A 13 12.09 -25.67 3.36
CA ALA A 13 10.86 -26.16 3.97
C ALA A 13 9.70 -25.16 3.78
N LEU A 14 9.94 -23.86 3.94
CA LEU A 14 8.93 -22.82 3.69
C LEU A 14 8.53 -22.76 2.22
N ILE A 15 9.48 -22.85 1.29
CA ILE A 15 9.22 -22.91 -0.15
C ILE A 15 8.45 -24.18 -0.50
N LEU A 16 8.78 -25.31 0.12
CA LEU A 16 8.10 -26.58 -0.10
C LEU A 16 6.68 -26.55 0.46
N ILE A 17 6.46 -26.00 1.66
CA ILE A 17 5.13 -25.82 2.26
C ILE A 17 4.30 -24.86 1.42
N PHE A 18 4.89 -23.76 0.98
CA PHE A 18 4.24 -22.81 0.07
C PHE A 18 3.89 -23.50 -1.26
N ALA A 19 4.82 -24.23 -1.88
CA ALA A 19 4.57 -24.95 -3.12
C ALA A 19 3.51 -26.05 -2.95
N LEU A 20 3.56 -26.84 -1.88
CA LEU A 20 2.57 -27.90 -1.59
C LEU A 20 1.19 -27.36 -1.23
N PHE A 21 1.10 -26.17 -0.63
CA PHE A 21 -0.18 -25.57 -0.26
C PHE A 21 -0.77 -24.72 -1.40
N VAL A 22 0.08 -24.07 -2.20
CA VAL A 22 -0.33 -23.16 -3.28
C VAL A 22 -0.43 -23.85 -4.64
N MET A 23 0.46 -24.78 -5.00
CA MET A 23 0.40 -25.45 -6.31
C MET A 23 -0.85 -26.32 -6.53
N PRO A 24 -1.41 -27.06 -5.55
CA PRO A 24 -2.68 -27.75 -5.77
C PRO A 24 -3.89 -26.80 -5.76
N ALA A 25 -3.76 -25.58 -5.23
CA ALA A 25 -4.80 -24.56 -5.29
C ALA A 25 -4.93 -23.90 -6.68
N LEU A 26 -3.97 -24.12 -7.60
CA LEU A 26 -4.00 -23.53 -8.95
C LEU A 26 -4.88 -24.28 -9.96
N LYS A 27 -5.50 -25.41 -9.58
CA LYS A 27 -6.62 -25.99 -10.32
C LYS A 27 -7.94 -25.44 -9.79
N PHE A 28 -8.19 -24.15 -10.02
CA PHE A 28 -9.47 -23.51 -9.72
C PHE A 28 -10.56 -23.94 -10.73
N GLU A 29 -10.86 -25.24 -10.82
CA GLU A 29 -12.05 -25.71 -11.54
C GLU A 29 -13.32 -25.41 -10.72
N ASP A 30 -13.17 -25.29 -9.40
CA ASP A 30 -14.26 -25.03 -8.46
C ASP A 30 -14.37 -23.55 -8.08
N ARG A 31 -15.46 -22.90 -8.54
CA ARG A 31 -15.77 -21.49 -8.27
C ARG A 31 -15.86 -21.18 -6.76
N GLY A 32 -16.17 -22.18 -5.93
CA GLY A 32 -16.25 -22.05 -4.47
C GLY A 32 -14.88 -21.85 -3.81
N ALA A 33 -13.89 -22.66 -4.22
CA ALA A 33 -12.52 -22.56 -3.70
C ALA A 33 -11.87 -21.22 -4.07
N LEU A 34 -12.08 -20.74 -5.31
CA LEU A 34 -11.60 -19.43 -5.74
C LEU A 34 -12.22 -18.30 -4.92
N ARG A 35 -13.53 -18.34 -4.66
CA ARG A 35 -14.22 -17.34 -3.84
C ARG A 35 -13.69 -17.32 -2.41
N ALA A 36 -13.50 -18.48 -1.80
CA ALA A 36 -12.94 -18.58 -0.46
C ALA A 36 -11.51 -18.03 -0.40
N TYR A 37 -10.67 -18.38 -1.38
CA TYR A 37 -9.31 -17.86 -1.49
C TYR A 37 -9.30 -16.34 -1.63
N VAL A 38 -10.08 -15.78 -2.56
CA VAL A 38 -10.18 -14.32 -2.76
C VAL A 38 -10.69 -13.64 -1.50
N PHE A 39 -11.70 -14.19 -0.83
CA PHE A 39 -12.23 -13.64 0.41
C PHE A 39 -11.18 -13.57 1.51
N VAL A 40 -10.49 -14.69 1.78
CA VAL A 40 -9.42 -14.75 2.80
C VAL A 40 -8.29 -13.80 2.44
N PHE A 41 -7.89 -13.74 1.17
CA PHE A 41 -6.83 -12.85 0.69
C PHE A 41 -7.18 -11.38 0.90
N ILE A 42 -8.39 -10.97 0.52
CA ILE A 42 -8.88 -9.60 0.71
C ILE A 42 -8.98 -9.29 2.20
N SER A 43 -9.60 -10.16 3.02
CA SER A 43 -9.69 -9.96 4.46
C SER A 43 -8.31 -9.80 5.10
N PHE A 44 -7.31 -10.58 4.69
CA PHE A 44 -5.94 -10.45 5.18
C PHE A 44 -5.30 -9.10 4.79
N MET A 45 -5.48 -8.65 3.55
CA MET A 45 -4.95 -7.35 3.08
C MET A 45 -5.61 -6.17 3.80
N PHE A 46 -6.91 -6.25 4.08
CA PHE A 46 -7.66 -5.21 4.79
C PHE A 46 -7.58 -5.32 6.32
N ALA A 47 -7.13 -6.45 6.87
CA ALA A 47 -7.01 -6.65 8.31
C ALA A 47 -6.31 -5.50 9.04
N PRO A 48 -5.10 -5.02 8.64
CA PRO A 48 -4.46 -3.89 9.32
C PRO A 48 -5.28 -2.60 9.22
N LEU A 49 -5.97 -2.36 8.10
CA LEU A 49 -6.83 -1.19 7.91
C LEU A 49 -8.06 -1.25 8.82
N ILE A 50 -8.67 -2.43 8.97
CA ILE A 50 -9.77 -2.66 9.91
C ILE A 50 -9.30 -2.44 11.35
N LEU A 51 -8.12 -2.93 11.72
CA LEU A 51 -7.56 -2.72 13.06
C LEU A 51 -7.34 -1.22 13.34
N MET A 52 -6.82 -0.47 12.37
CA MET A 52 -6.68 0.99 12.49
C MET A 52 -8.04 1.70 12.58
N MET A 53 -9.05 1.25 11.82
CA MET A 53 -10.41 1.78 11.93
C MET A 53 -11.02 1.52 13.31
N LEU A 54 -10.80 0.33 13.88
CA LEU A 54 -11.27 0.00 15.23
C LEU A 54 -10.54 0.83 16.30
N ALA A 55 -9.24 1.08 16.15
CA ALA A 55 -8.48 1.95 17.05
C ALA A 55 -9.04 3.37 17.08
N ALA A 56 -9.56 3.90 15.97
CA ALA A 56 -10.15 5.23 15.92
C ALA A 56 -11.39 5.40 16.81
N PHE A 57 -12.06 4.29 17.18
CA PHE A 57 -13.17 4.28 18.13
C PHE A 57 -12.73 3.97 19.57
N ASN A 58 -11.44 3.77 19.82
CA ASN A 58 -10.96 3.52 21.17
C ASN A 58 -10.86 4.83 21.96
N GLN A 59 -11.14 4.79 23.26
CA GLN A 59 -10.97 5.93 24.18
C GLN A 59 -9.51 6.25 24.49
N ALA A 60 -8.59 5.32 24.27
CA ALA A 60 -7.17 5.52 24.53
C ALA A 60 -6.59 6.68 23.72
N SER A 61 -5.78 7.52 24.38
CA SER A 61 -5.12 8.66 23.75
C SER A 61 -3.59 8.50 23.88
N PRO A 62 -2.85 8.24 22.79
CA PRO A 62 -3.29 8.20 21.38
C PRO A 62 -4.08 6.92 21.00
N PRO A 63 -4.94 6.98 19.96
CA PRO A 63 -5.74 5.85 19.49
C PRO A 63 -4.86 4.64 19.16
N SER A 64 -5.00 3.56 19.94
CA SER A 64 -4.17 2.37 19.84
C SER A 64 -5.02 1.11 19.90
N VAL A 65 -4.64 0.07 19.16
CA VAL A 65 -5.28 -1.25 19.25
C VAL A 65 -4.83 -2.02 20.50
N MET A 66 -3.64 -1.72 21.02
CA MET A 66 -3.02 -2.51 22.10
C MET A 66 -3.63 -2.24 23.48
N ASN A 67 -4.08 -1.01 23.73
CA ASN A 67 -4.65 -0.57 25.01
C ASN A 67 -6.14 -0.28 24.85
N TRP A 68 -6.99 -1.29 24.98
CA TRP A 68 -8.44 -1.12 24.80
C TRP A 68 -9.09 -0.54 26.07
N GLU A 69 -9.40 0.75 26.06
CA GLU A 69 -9.95 1.47 27.22
C GLU A 69 -11.48 1.63 27.14
N GLY A 70 -12.05 1.56 25.94
CA GLY A 70 -13.50 1.59 25.71
C GLY A 70 -13.86 2.10 24.32
N PHE A 71 -15.13 1.99 23.95
CA PHE A 71 -15.63 2.52 22.67
C PHE A 71 -16.09 3.98 22.82
N THR A 72 -15.70 4.88 21.91
CA THR A 72 -16.10 6.30 21.91
C THR A 72 -16.15 6.89 20.51
N PHE A 73 -16.91 7.97 20.37
CA PHE A 73 -16.91 8.84 19.18
C PHE A 73 -16.23 10.19 19.45
N GLN A 74 -15.64 10.39 20.62
CA GLN A 74 -15.08 11.68 21.04
C GLN A 74 -14.03 12.20 20.06
N HIS A 75 -13.12 11.35 19.58
CA HIS A 75 -12.11 11.73 18.59
C HIS A 75 -12.69 12.32 17.30
N PHE A 76 -13.87 11.87 16.85
CA PHE A 76 -14.54 12.42 15.67
C PHE A 76 -15.18 13.78 15.97
N VAL A 77 -15.71 13.96 17.18
CA VAL A 77 -16.28 15.24 17.65
C VAL A 77 -15.18 16.28 17.82
N ASP A 78 -14.07 15.92 18.47
CA ASP A 78 -12.92 16.79 18.69
C ASP A 78 -12.31 17.23 17.35
N LEU A 79 -12.17 16.31 16.40
CA LEU A 79 -11.70 16.64 15.05
C LEU A 79 -12.58 17.70 14.35
N ALA A 80 -13.89 17.64 14.56
CA ALA A 80 -14.86 18.55 13.94
C ALA A 80 -14.98 19.90 14.66
N MET A 81 -15.04 19.90 15.99
CA MET A 81 -15.43 21.05 16.79
C MET A 81 -14.24 21.77 17.44
N ASP A 82 -13.17 21.06 17.81
CA ASP A 82 -12.09 21.67 18.58
C ASP A 82 -11.13 22.52 17.75
N ARG A 83 -10.62 23.56 18.40
CA ARG A 83 -9.62 24.47 17.82
C ARG A 83 -8.25 23.81 17.71
N GLU A 84 -7.92 22.88 18.60
CA GLU A 84 -6.64 22.16 18.59
C GLU A 84 -6.48 21.33 17.30
N TYR A 85 -7.56 20.71 16.83
CA TYR A 85 -7.58 19.91 15.60
C TYR A 85 -7.80 20.74 14.32
N ARG A 86 -7.79 22.07 14.40
CA ARG A 86 -7.95 22.96 13.24
C ARG A 86 -6.84 22.72 12.20
N THR A 87 -5.60 22.58 12.65
CA THR A 87 -4.45 22.36 11.77
C THR A 87 -4.62 21.05 10.99
N LEU A 88 -5.07 19.98 11.65
CA LEU A 88 -5.34 18.69 11.00
C LEU A 88 -6.41 18.80 9.90
N ARG A 89 -7.51 19.52 10.17
CA ARG A 89 -8.54 19.80 9.14
C ARG A 89 -8.01 20.61 7.97
N GLN A 90 -7.16 21.62 8.24
CA GLN A 90 -6.54 22.41 7.18
C GLN A 90 -5.58 21.58 6.33
N CYS A 91 -4.76 20.73 6.96
CA CYS A 91 -3.89 19.79 6.27
C CYS A 91 -4.69 18.87 5.35
N LEU A 92 -5.79 18.30 5.85
CA LEU A 92 -6.68 17.45 5.05
C LEU A 92 -7.23 18.20 3.83
N GLY A 93 -7.73 19.41 4.02
CA GLY A 93 -8.21 20.26 2.92
C GLY A 93 -7.13 20.59 1.90
N ASN A 94 -5.92 20.92 2.38
CA ASN A 94 -4.77 21.19 1.51
C ASN A 94 -4.37 19.96 0.69
N SER A 95 -4.36 18.76 1.30
CA SER A 95 -4.10 17.50 0.58
C SER A 95 -5.12 17.25 -0.53
N PHE A 96 -6.40 17.55 -0.31
CA PHE A 96 -7.42 17.44 -1.37
C PHE A 96 -7.20 18.43 -2.51
N ILE A 97 -6.88 19.70 -2.19
CA ILE A 97 -6.60 20.72 -3.20
C ILE A 97 -5.38 20.33 -4.03
N LEU A 98 -4.28 19.94 -3.37
CA LEU A 98 -3.07 19.50 -4.05
C LEU A 98 -3.33 18.29 -4.93
N THR A 99 -4.04 17.28 -4.42
CA THR A 99 -4.37 16.09 -5.21
C THR A 99 -5.25 16.44 -6.41
N GLY A 100 -6.23 17.33 -6.23
CA GLY A 100 -7.13 17.78 -7.31
C GLY A 100 -6.41 18.51 -8.44
N ILE A 101 -5.32 19.22 -8.15
CA ILE A 101 -4.53 19.94 -9.17
C ILE A 101 -3.44 19.05 -9.74
N VAL A 102 -2.67 18.37 -8.87
CA VAL A 102 -1.48 17.62 -9.27
C VAL A 102 -1.84 16.36 -10.05
N THR A 103 -2.91 15.65 -9.67
CA THR A 103 -3.32 14.41 -10.35
C THR A 103 -3.61 14.62 -11.85
N PRO A 104 -4.51 15.54 -12.27
CA PRO A 104 -4.76 15.73 -13.70
C PRO A 104 -3.52 16.24 -14.44
N MET A 105 -2.71 17.10 -13.84
CA MET A 105 -1.46 17.56 -14.46
C MET A 105 -0.49 16.39 -14.69
N ALA A 106 -0.27 15.56 -13.66
CA ALA A 106 0.57 14.37 -13.76
C ALA A 106 0.06 13.38 -14.82
N VAL A 107 -1.26 13.19 -14.91
CA VAL A 107 -1.88 12.34 -15.95
C VAL A 107 -1.64 12.90 -17.34
N LEU A 108 -1.85 14.20 -17.56
CA LEU A 108 -1.65 14.83 -18.86
C LEU A 108 -0.17 14.83 -19.29
N MET A 109 0.73 15.10 -18.35
CA MET A 109 2.17 15.08 -18.59
C MET A 109 2.66 13.65 -18.83
N GLY A 110 2.22 12.69 -18.03
CA GLY A 110 2.57 11.27 -18.19
C GLY A 110 2.04 10.69 -19.50
N LEU A 111 0.80 11.00 -19.87
CA LEU A 111 0.19 10.56 -21.12
C LEU A 111 0.92 11.16 -22.34
N SER A 112 1.21 12.47 -22.33
CA SER A 112 1.96 13.11 -23.43
C SER A 112 3.38 12.54 -23.56
N ALA A 113 4.09 12.34 -22.44
CA ALA A 113 5.40 11.71 -22.43
C ALA A 113 5.35 10.27 -22.97
N ALA A 114 4.36 9.47 -22.58
CA ALA A 114 4.17 8.11 -23.08
C ALA A 114 3.89 8.08 -24.59
N LEU A 115 3.10 9.02 -25.10
CA LEU A 115 2.82 9.13 -26.54
C LEU A 115 4.08 9.50 -27.35
N ILE A 116 4.88 10.45 -26.87
CA ILE A 116 6.14 10.83 -27.52
C ILE A 116 7.11 9.65 -27.52
N LEU A 117 7.28 8.98 -26.38
CA LEU A 117 8.13 7.79 -26.28
C LEU A 117 7.67 6.69 -27.22
N ARG A 118 6.36 6.46 -27.38
CA ARG A 118 5.85 5.46 -28.31
C ARG A 118 6.31 5.71 -29.76
N VAL A 119 6.38 6.97 -30.19
CA VAL A 119 6.82 7.32 -31.56
C VAL A 119 8.35 7.32 -31.67
N THR A 120 9.05 7.77 -30.64
CA THR A 120 10.51 7.96 -30.65
C THR A 120 11.30 6.73 -30.17
N ALA A 121 10.63 5.73 -29.58
CA ALA A 121 11.25 4.52 -29.03
C ALA A 121 12.05 3.73 -30.07
N SER A 122 11.63 3.72 -31.34
CA SER A 122 12.35 3.04 -32.43
C SER A 122 13.73 3.65 -32.73
N ARG A 123 13.98 4.91 -32.35
CA ARG A 123 15.20 5.66 -32.68
C ARG A 123 16.16 5.81 -31.51
N ILE A 124 15.65 6.08 -30.31
CA ILE A 124 16.46 6.36 -29.10
C ILE A 124 15.87 5.74 -27.81
N GLY A 125 14.89 4.84 -27.94
CA GLY A 125 14.19 4.24 -26.80
C GLY A 125 15.10 3.45 -25.84
N GLY A 126 16.14 2.79 -26.37
CA GLY A 126 17.10 2.02 -25.57
C GLY A 126 17.91 2.86 -24.58
N ALA A 127 18.17 4.14 -24.89
CA ALA A 127 18.91 5.05 -24.00
C ALA A 127 17.97 5.91 -23.15
N LEU A 128 16.83 6.35 -23.69
CA LEU A 128 15.87 7.19 -22.96
C LEU A 128 15.18 6.46 -21.81
N TYR A 129 14.80 5.20 -22.01
CA TYR A 129 14.06 4.43 -21.01
C TYR A 129 14.81 4.32 -19.66
N PRO A 130 16.09 3.89 -19.60
CA PRO A 130 16.81 3.82 -18.34
C PRO A 130 17.01 5.20 -17.69
N ILE A 131 17.25 6.26 -18.46
CA ILE A 131 17.39 7.63 -17.93
C ILE A 131 16.09 8.12 -17.26
N LEU A 132 14.93 7.74 -17.79
CA LEU A 132 13.63 8.11 -17.21
C LEU A 132 13.28 7.28 -15.96
N VAL A 133 13.80 6.05 -15.87
CA VAL A 133 13.52 5.14 -14.75
C VAL A 133 14.48 5.36 -13.58
N THR A 134 15.72 5.78 -13.82
CA THR A 134 16.72 5.99 -12.76
C THR A 134 16.27 6.94 -11.64
N PRO A 135 15.53 8.05 -11.88
CA PRO A 135 15.08 8.93 -10.80
C PRO A 135 14.02 8.28 -9.91
N MET A 136 13.25 7.31 -10.44
CA MET A 136 12.30 6.54 -9.63
C MET A 136 13.00 5.53 -8.71
N LEU A 137 14.22 5.14 -9.04
CA LEU A 137 15.05 4.24 -8.23
C LEU A 137 15.90 5.00 -7.20
N THR A 138 16.12 6.30 -7.40
CA THR A 138 16.80 7.14 -6.42
C THR A 138 15.97 7.20 -5.14
N PRO A 139 16.54 6.80 -3.98
CA PRO A 139 15.79 6.77 -2.74
C PRO A 139 15.38 8.18 -2.32
N GLY A 140 14.11 8.35 -1.93
CA GLY A 140 13.55 9.66 -1.59
C GLY A 140 14.27 10.39 -0.46
N ILE A 141 15.03 9.68 0.39
CA ILE A 141 15.82 10.27 1.49
C ILE A 141 16.94 11.21 1.01
N VAL A 142 17.39 11.09 -0.26
CA VAL A 142 18.44 11.93 -0.84
C VAL A 142 17.87 13.19 -1.50
N LEU A 143 16.56 13.22 -1.75
CA LEU A 143 15.85 14.34 -2.37
C LEU A 143 15.28 15.34 -1.34
N GLY A 144 15.53 15.07 -0.05
CA GLY A 144 15.10 15.88 1.10
C GLY A 144 15.89 17.16 1.26
#